data_AF-A0A7C6SS99-F1
#
_entry.id   AF-A0A7C6SS99-F1
#
_cell.length_a   1.000
_cell.length_b   1.000
_cell.length_c   1.000
_cell.angle_alpha   90.00
_cell.angle_beta   90.00
_cell.angle_gamma   90.00
#
_symmetry.space_group_name_H-M   'P 1'
#
loop_
_entity.id
_entity.type
_entity.pdbx_description
1 polymer ?
#
loop_
_entity_poly.entity_id
_entity_poly.type
_entity_poly.pdbx_seq_one_letter_code
_entity_poly.pdbx_strand_id
1 'polypeptide(L)' 'KQSQILENICGYLKISDTEKMKDDYTFNIMAFSPLLSKGVQILDKNYNINIAIRYDSEEDKTYLWIGTPVISLE' A
#
# COMPACT_ATOMS: atom_id res chain seq x y z
N LYS A 1 -14.09 -8.85 1.54
CA LYS A 1 -12.93 -9.71 1.90
C LYS A 1 -11.61 -8.98 1.70
N GLN A 2 -11.29 -8.47 0.50
CA GLN A 2 -10.07 -7.68 0.27
C GLN A 2 -9.96 -6.44 1.16
N SER A 3 -11.04 -5.67 1.33
CA SER A 3 -11.03 -4.50 2.22
C SER A 3 -10.67 -4.84 3.67
N GLN A 4 -11.13 -5.99 4.18
CA GLN A 4 -10.80 -6.43 5.55
C GLN A 4 -9.32 -6.78 5.70
N ILE A 5 -8.74 -7.44 4.70
CA ILE A 5 -7.30 -7.78 4.68
C ILE A 5 -6.48 -6.50 4.71
N LEU A 6 -6.87 -5.53 3.87
CA LEU A 6 -6.22 -4.23 3.79
C LEU A 6 -6.31 -3.46 5.11
N GLU A 7 -7.50 -3.40 5.73
CA GLU A 7 -7.71 -2.77 7.04
C GLU A 7 -6.84 -3.40 8.12
N ASN A 8 -6.75 -4.73 8.15
CA ASN A 8 -5.90 -5.44 9.09
C ASN A 8 -4.43 -5.09 8.88
N ILE A 9 -3.94 -5.12 7.64
CA ILE A 9 -2.56 -4.76 7.29
C ILE A 9 -2.26 -3.32 7.71
N CYS A 10 -3.14 -2.37 7.38
CA CYS A 10 -2.99 -0.97 7.75
C CYS A 10 -2.98 -0.76 9.27
N GLY A 11 -3.84 -1.49 9.99
CA GLY A 11 -3.89 -1.45 11.45
C GLY A 11 -2.60 -1.97 12.09
N TYR A 12 -2.09 -3.13 11.64
CA TYR A 12 -0.83 -3.70 12.14
C TYR A 12 0.36 -2.78 11.88
N LEU A 13 0.42 -2.16 10.70
CA LEU A 13 1.50 -1.27 10.31
C LEU A 13 1.36 0.15 10.88
N LYS A 14 0.29 0.45 11.62
CA LYS A 14 0.01 1.79 12.17
C LYS A 14 0.11 2.88 11.11
N ILE A 15 -0.51 2.61 9.96
CA ILE A 15 -0.41 3.46 8.77
C ILE A 15 -0.95 4.88 9.05
N SER A 16 -0.17 5.89 8.67
CA SER A 16 -0.57 7.31 8.59
C SER A 16 -0.21 7.90 7.21
N ASP A 17 -0.61 9.15 6.98
CA ASP A 17 -0.22 9.95 5.80
C ASP A 17 -0.40 9.19 4.49
N THR A 18 -1.65 8.78 4.22
CA THR A 18 -1.97 7.88 3.11
C THR A 18 -2.36 8.61 1.84
N GLU A 19 -1.75 8.23 0.73
CA GLU A 19 -2.24 8.50 -0.62
C GLU A 19 -2.78 7.20 -1.21
N LYS A 20 -4.04 7.25 -1.68
CA LYS A 20 -4.76 6.07 -2.17
C LYS A 20 -5.08 6.24 -3.65
N MET A 21 -4.78 5.22 -4.44
CA MET A 21 -5.20 5.13 -5.83
C MET A 21 -6.02 3.86 -5.98
N LYS A 22 -7.23 3.99 -6.53
CA LYS A 22 -8.15 2.87 -6.72
C LYS A 22 -8.68 2.89 -8.14
N ASP A 23 -8.59 1.74 -8.80
CA ASP A 23 -9.34 1.43 -10.02
C ASP A 23 -10.31 0.26 -9.75
N ASP A 24 -10.97 -0.25 -10.79
CA ASP A 24 -12.00 -1.29 -10.68
C ASP A 24 -11.50 -2.59 -10.05
N TYR A 25 -10.20 -2.91 -10.17
CA TYR A 25 -9.63 -4.19 -9.74
C TYR A 25 -8.37 -4.05 -8.88
N THR A 26 -7.80 -2.86 -8.79
CA THR A 26 -6.54 -2.53 -8.14
C THR A 26 -6.76 -1.48 -7.08
N PHE A 27 -6.14 -1.70 -5.94
CA PHE A 27 -6.07 -0.73 -4.86
C PHE A 27 -4.62 -0.57 -4.42
N ASN A 28 -4.13 0.66 -4.45
CA ASN A 28 -2.76 1.03 -4.17
C ASN A 28 -2.71 2.08 -3.05
N ILE A 29 -1.81 1.90 -2.07
CA ILE A 29 -1.57 2.82 -0.97
C ILE A 29 -0.09 3.17 -0.92
N MET A 30 0.24 4.45 -1.00
CA MET A 30 1.50 4.96 -0.45
C MET A 30 1.24 5.54 0.92
N ALA A 31 2.06 5.17 1.90
CA ALA A 31 1.82 5.54 3.28
C ALA A 31 3.10 5.67 4.10
N PHE A 32 2.94 6.23 5.30
CA PHE A 32 3.91 6.16 6.37
C PHE A 32 3.51 5.10 7.40
N SER A 33 4.51 4.38 7.91
CA SER A 33 4.41 3.50 9.07
C SER A 33 5.53 3.88 10.05
N PRO A 34 5.21 4.15 11.33
CA PRO A 34 6.24 4.40 12.34
C PRO A 34 7.08 3.15 12.66
N LEU A 35 6.72 1.98 12.14
CA LEU A 35 7.45 0.73 12.34
C LEU A 35 8.60 0.55 11.33
N LEU A 36 8.70 1.43 10.32
CA LEU A 36 9.71 1.38 9.26
C LEU A 36 10.64 2.58 9.36
N SER A 37 11.95 2.32 9.42
CA SER A 37 12.95 3.35 9.75
C SER A 37 13.38 4.24 8.59
N LYS A 38 13.15 3.83 7.33
CA LYS A 38 13.60 4.54 6.12
C LYS A 38 12.39 4.89 5.26
N GLY A 39 12.33 6.12 4.76
CA GLY A 39 11.28 6.60 3.88
C GLY A 39 11.81 7.54 2.78
N VAL A 40 10.91 7.95 1.90
CA VAL A 40 11.14 8.91 0.81
C VAL A 40 10.23 10.10 1.05
N GLN A 41 10.79 11.31 0.91
CA GLN A 41 10.02 12.54 1.00
C GLN A 41 9.45 12.91 -0.36
N ILE A 42 8.13 13.05 -0.44
CA ILE A 42 7.39 13.42 -1.66
C ILE A 42 6.39 14.51 -1.26
N LEU A 43 6.49 15.70 -1.89
CA LEU A 43 5.60 16.84 -1.63
C LEU A 43 5.44 17.12 -0.11
N ASP A 44 6.56 17.24 0.60
CA ASP A 44 6.66 17.49 2.05
C ASP A 44 6.07 16.41 2.98
N LYS A 45 5.59 15.29 2.43
CA LYS A 45 5.16 14.12 3.19
C LYS A 45 6.22 13.02 3.11
N ASN A 46 6.39 12.26 4.19
CA ASN A 46 7.30 11.12 4.22
C ASN A 46 6.52 9.83 4.01
N TYR A 47 6.94 9.01 3.05
CA TYR A 47 6.34 7.71 2.75
C TYR A 47 7.38 6.62 2.90
N ASN A 48 7.04 5.51 3.53
CA ASN A 48 7.96 4.40 3.73
C ASN A 48 7.34 3.02 3.51
N ILE A 49 6.12 2.98 3.01
CA ILE A 49 5.52 1.75 2.50
C ILE A 49 4.61 2.02 1.29
N ASN A 50 4.66 1.08 0.34
CA ASN A 50 3.70 0.95 -0.75
C ASN A 50 2.96 -0.40 -0.63
N ILE A 51 1.63 -0.40 -0.72
CA ILE A 51 0.78 -1.58 -0.64
C ILE A 51 -0.17 -1.58 -1.84
N ALA A 52 -0.02 -2.57 -2.73
CA ALA A 52 -0.92 -2.78 -3.85
C ALA A 52 -1.63 -4.13 -3.72
N ILE A 53 -2.95 -4.15 -3.92
CA ILE A 53 -3.75 -5.37 -3.98
C ILE A 53 -4.56 -5.37 -5.27
N ARG A 54 -4.53 -6.48 -6.01
CA ARG A 54 -5.27 -6.64 -7.26
C ARG A 54 -5.97 -7.98 -7.30
N TYR A 55 -7.24 -7.99 -7.69
CA TYR A 55 -7.92 -9.22 -8.07
C TYR A 55 -7.69 -9.52 -9.55
N ASP A 56 -7.35 -10.77 -9.86
CA ASP A 56 -7.32 -11.29 -11.22
C ASP A 56 -8.45 -12.31 -11.39
N SER A 57 -9.42 -11.99 -12.25
CA SER A 57 -10.59 -12.84 -12.50
C SER A 57 -10.30 -14.02 -13.42
N GLU A 58 -9.25 -13.96 -14.23
CA GLU A 58 -8.88 -15.05 -15.14
C GLU A 58 -8.22 -16.19 -14.35
N GLU A 59 -7.38 -15.82 -13.36
CA GLU A 59 -6.71 -16.79 -12.50
C GLU A 59 -7.45 -17.12 -11.19
N ASP A 60 -8.55 -16.42 -10.89
CA ASP A 60 -9.26 -16.47 -9.59
C ASP A 60 -8.29 -16.29 -8.39
N LYS A 61 -7.44 -15.25 -8.47
CA LYS A 61 -6.42 -14.96 -7.47
C LYS A 61 -6.44 -13.50 -7.04
N THR A 62 -6.08 -13.28 -5.78
CA THR A 62 -5.74 -11.94 -5.29
C THR A 62 -4.23 -11.83 -5.11
N TYR A 63 -3.65 -10.87 -5.82
CA TYR A 63 -2.25 -10.51 -5.70
C TYR A 63 -2.09 -9.40 -4.66
N LEU A 64 -1.06 -9.51 -3.82
CA LEU A 64 -0.69 -8.52 -2.82
C LEU A 64 0.80 -8.22 -2.95
N TRP A 65 1.13 -6.95 -3.18
CA TRP A 65 2.48 -6.44 -3.19
C TRP A 65 2.67 -5.47 -2.03
N ILE A 66 3.76 -5.64 -1.28
CA ILE A 66 4.16 -4.74 -0.21
C ILE A 66 5.63 -4.41 -0.42
N GLY A 67 5.95 -3.12 -0.51
CA GLY A 67 7.32 -2.64 -0.72
C GLY A 67 7.68 -1.52 0.24
N THR A 68 8.96 -1.43 0.60
CA THR A 68 9.54 -0.35 1.42
C THR A 68 10.86 0.14 0.78
N PRO A 69 11.15 1.46 0.75
CA PRO A 69 10.32 2.55 1.26
C PRO A 69 9.11 2.81 0.36
N VAL A 70 9.29 3.04 -0.94
CA VAL A 70 8.19 3.14 -1.92
C VAL A 70 8.71 2.53 -3.21
N ILE A 71 7.89 1.72 -3.88
CA ILE A 71 8.21 1.23 -5.24
C ILE A 71 7.94 2.40 -6.18
N SER A 72 8.99 3.11 -6.63
CA SER A 72 8.83 4.08 -7.72
C SER A 72 8.58 3.32 -9.03
N LEU A 73 7.74 3.88 -9.89
CA LEU A 73 7.49 3.38 -11.25
C LEU A 73 8.59 3.81 -12.24
N GLU A 74 9.75 4.23 -11.75
CA GLU A 74 10.90 4.53 -12.62
C GLU A 74 11.58 3.26 -13.11
#